data_AF-A0A8H3V9Z0-F1
#
_entry.id   AF-A0A8H3V9Z0-F1
#
_cell.length_a   1.000
_cell.length_b   1.000
_cell.length_c   1.000
_cell.angle_alpha   90.00
_cell.angle_beta   90.00
_cell.angle_gamma   90.00
#
_symmetry.space_group_name_H-M   'P 1'
#
loop_
_entity.id
_entity.type
_entity.pdbx_description
1 polymer ?
#
loop_
_entity_poly.entity_id
_entity_poly.type
_entity_poly.pdbx_seq_one_letter_code
_entity_poly.pdbx_strand_id
1 'polypeptide(L)'
;MPVNTPLPVDIQAALKSLDSSLHHKNNDWDALLVSARNIINSLERSSFFDDPKQREQKVYTVEVLQRLAYHDVDAGGVADVADWSLERWLQLHQTYPEDVAVSKGIGQWWLSRAQPCLSRIHAIDGSTEGTSGSRHGSDSLSFRSSMDERQVDLASQTSHSSEEAEQRLHTADYVEARGLLLPAVDYLRRAVVQAISQKLLSGSLLVTVSCPAE
;
A
#
# COMPACT_ATOMS: atom_id res chain seq x y z
N MET A 1 9.37 3.22 -39.27
CA MET A 1 9.69 4.30 -38.32
C MET A 1 8.57 4.32 -37.28
N PRO A 2 8.85 4.07 -35.98
CA PRO A 2 7.80 4.17 -34.97
C PRO A 2 7.33 5.64 -34.91
N VAL A 3 6.04 5.83 -35.18
CA VAL A 3 5.38 7.14 -35.10
C VAL A 3 5.39 7.54 -33.62
N ASN A 4 6.00 8.68 -33.31
CA ASN A 4 5.94 9.26 -31.97
C ASN A 4 4.48 9.62 -31.72
N THR A 5 3.78 8.88 -30.86
CA THR A 5 2.40 9.20 -30.47
C THR A 5 2.42 9.91 -29.13
N PRO A 6 2.49 11.26 -29.10
CA PRO A 6 2.38 12.02 -27.87
C PRO A 6 1.03 11.79 -27.21
N LEU A 7 1.03 11.85 -25.88
CA LEU A 7 -0.21 11.92 -25.11
C LEU A 7 -1.07 13.07 -25.67
N PRO A 8 -2.34 12.82 -26.03
CA PRO A 8 -3.24 13.86 -26.47
C PRO A 8 -3.31 15.01 -25.44
N VAL A 9 -3.22 16.25 -25.92
CA VAL A 9 -3.14 17.45 -25.07
C VAL A 9 -4.33 17.55 -24.11
N ASP A 10 -5.52 17.15 -24.58
CA ASP A 10 -6.74 17.14 -23.77
C ASP A 10 -6.63 16.16 -22.59
N ILE A 11 -6.07 14.96 -22.83
CA ILE A 11 -5.84 13.96 -21.78
C ILE A 11 -4.79 14.47 -20.80
N GLN A 12 -3.73 15.12 -21.29
CA GLN A 12 -2.71 15.71 -20.43
C GLN A 12 -3.27 16.82 -19.52
N ALA A 13 -4.12 17.69 -20.05
CA ALA A 13 -4.77 18.74 -19.28
C ALA A 13 -5.75 18.17 -18.24
N ALA A 14 -6.55 17.17 -18.63
CA ALA A 14 -7.46 16.47 -17.73
C ALA A 14 -6.71 15.76 -16.59
N LEU A 15 -5.61 15.08 -16.91
CA LEU A 15 -4.77 14.39 -15.92
C LEU A 15 -4.16 15.37 -14.91
N LYS A 16 -3.62 16.51 -15.36
CA LYS A 16 -3.08 17.55 -14.48
C LYS A 16 -4.15 18.18 -13.59
N SER A 17 -5.36 18.40 -14.13
CA SER A 17 -6.50 18.89 -13.36
C SER A 17 -6.91 17.89 -12.28
N LEU A 18 -6.94 16.60 -12.63
CA LEU A 18 -7.24 15.52 -11.71
C LEU A 18 -6.20 15.44 -10.59
N ASP A 19 -4.91 15.46 -10.93
CA ASP A 19 -3.80 15.44 -9.98
C ASP A 19 -3.82 16.66 -9.04
N SER A 20 -4.09 17.85 -9.57
CA SER A 20 -4.26 19.06 -8.75
C SER A 20 -5.44 18.91 -7.79
N SER A 21 -6.56 18.38 -8.27
CA SER A 21 -7.76 18.18 -7.46
C SER A 21 -7.49 17.20 -6.32
N LEU A 22 -6.78 16.09 -6.54
CA LEU A 22 -6.45 15.10 -5.49
C LEU A 22 -5.85 15.70 -4.21
N HIS A 23 -5.14 16.82 -4.29
CA HIS A 23 -4.52 17.48 -3.15
C HIS A 23 -5.47 18.39 -2.34
N HIS A 24 -6.68 18.64 -2.83
CA HIS A 24 -7.68 19.49 -2.19
C HIS A 24 -8.63 18.67 -1.30
N LYS A 25 -8.95 19.17 -0.11
CA LYS A 25 -9.72 18.44 0.92
C LYS A 25 -11.22 18.32 0.63
N ASN A 26 -11.76 19.06 -0.33
CA ASN A 26 -13.20 19.17 -0.60
C ASN A 26 -13.56 18.69 -2.02
N ASN A 27 -13.10 17.50 -2.38
CA ASN A 27 -13.31 16.96 -3.71
C ASN A 27 -14.62 16.17 -3.81
N ASP A 28 -15.26 16.31 -4.97
CA ASP A 28 -16.28 15.38 -5.42
C ASP A 28 -15.59 14.14 -6.02
N TRP A 29 -15.42 13.11 -5.20
CA TRP A 29 -14.72 11.87 -5.58
C TRP A 29 -15.42 11.15 -6.73
N ASP A 30 -16.75 11.18 -6.79
CA ASP A 30 -17.50 10.54 -7.88
C ASP A 30 -17.20 11.22 -9.21
N ALA A 31 -17.15 12.56 -9.23
CA ALA A 31 -16.76 13.31 -10.42
C ALA A 31 -15.30 13.03 -10.84
N LEU A 32 -14.38 12.90 -9.88
CA LEU A 32 -12.98 12.56 -10.15
C LEU A 32 -12.85 11.14 -10.74
N LEU A 33 -13.61 10.16 -10.22
CA LEU A 33 -13.63 8.79 -10.73
C LEU A 33 -14.19 8.71 -12.14
N VAL A 34 -15.26 9.45 -12.44
CA VAL A 34 -15.80 9.56 -13.81
C VAL A 34 -14.74 10.14 -14.74
N SER A 35 -14.03 11.19 -14.32
CA SER A 35 -12.95 11.80 -15.10
C SER A 35 -11.80 10.80 -15.36
N ALA A 36 -11.36 10.06 -14.34
CA ALA A 36 -10.33 9.03 -14.49
C ALA A 36 -10.73 7.91 -15.44
N ARG A 37 -11.96 7.41 -15.35
CA ARG A 37 -12.49 6.39 -16.28
C ARG A 37 -12.53 6.90 -17.71
N ASN A 38 -12.87 8.17 -17.93
CA ASN A 38 -12.82 8.79 -19.26
C ASN A 38 -11.39 8.90 -19.79
N ILE A 39 -10.42 9.24 -18.93
CA ILE A 39 -8.99 9.25 -19.26
C ILE A 39 -8.54 7.84 -19.66
N ILE A 40 -8.85 6.82 -18.84
CA ILE A 40 -8.53 5.41 -19.11
C ILE A 40 -9.09 4.96 -20.45
N ASN A 41 -10.40 5.17 -20.68
CA ASN A 41 -11.05 4.81 -21.95
C ASN A 41 -10.41 5.50 -23.16
N SER A 42 -9.92 6.74 -23.00
CA SER A 42 -9.24 7.48 -24.07
C SER A 42 -7.83 6.95 -24.30
N LEU A 43 -7.12 6.57 -23.22
CA LEU A 43 -5.79 5.98 -23.28
C LEU A 43 -5.81 4.60 -23.93
N GLU A 44 -6.81 3.77 -23.64
CA GLU A 44 -6.96 2.42 -24.23
C GLU A 44 -7.23 2.46 -25.73
N ARG A 45 -7.89 3.51 -26.21
CA ARG A 45 -8.08 3.75 -27.66
C ARG A 45 -6.82 4.32 -28.33
N SER A 46 -5.83 4.71 -27.54
CA SER A 46 -4.58 5.28 -28.02
C SER A 46 -3.44 4.25 -27.97
N SER A 47 -2.49 4.32 -28.90
CA SER A 47 -1.25 3.54 -28.83
C SER A 47 -0.20 4.17 -27.91
N PHE A 48 -0.60 5.01 -26.95
CA PHE A 48 0.32 5.75 -26.08
C PHE A 48 1.21 4.81 -25.27
N PHE A 49 0.64 3.73 -24.72
CA PHE A 49 1.41 2.77 -23.93
C PHE A 49 2.29 1.83 -24.78
N ASP A 50 2.04 1.72 -26.09
CA ASP A 50 2.80 0.85 -26.99
C ASP A 50 4.12 1.47 -27.48
N ASP A 51 4.22 2.82 -27.51
CA ASP A 51 5.44 3.51 -27.94
C ASP A 51 6.52 3.45 -26.83
N PRO A 52 7.71 2.85 -27.02
CA PRO A 52 8.75 2.77 -25.98
C PRO A 52 9.40 4.13 -25.62
N LYS A 53 8.83 5.25 -26.05
CA LYS A 53 9.23 6.61 -25.67
C LYS A 53 8.28 7.16 -24.59
N GLN A 54 8.61 8.35 -24.07
CA GLN A 54 7.75 9.08 -23.09
C GLN A 54 7.53 8.34 -21.76
N ARG A 55 8.56 7.62 -21.30
CA ARG A 55 8.56 6.88 -20.03
C ARG A 55 8.02 7.73 -18.87
N GLU A 56 8.49 8.96 -18.72
CA GLU A 56 8.10 9.85 -17.62
C GLU A 56 6.61 10.15 -17.63
N GLN A 57 6.02 10.45 -18.79
CA GLN A 57 4.59 10.70 -18.90
C GLN A 57 3.76 9.46 -18.59
N LYS A 58 4.22 8.28 -19.01
CA LYS A 58 3.53 7.01 -18.71
C LYS A 58 3.53 6.72 -17.22
N VAL A 59 4.71 6.80 -16.58
CA VAL A 59 4.87 6.64 -15.14
C VAL A 59 3.95 7.61 -14.38
N TYR A 60 3.98 8.90 -14.74
CA TYR A 60 3.12 9.91 -14.13
C TYR A 60 1.63 9.60 -14.29
N THR A 61 1.19 9.16 -15.47
CA THR A 61 -0.20 8.83 -15.75
C THR A 61 -0.70 7.69 -14.87
N VAL A 62 0.06 6.60 -14.80
CA VAL A 62 -0.30 5.44 -13.99
C VAL A 62 -0.26 5.80 -12.49
N GLU A 63 0.72 6.59 -12.06
CA GLU A 63 0.84 7.01 -10.66
C GLU A 63 -0.35 7.85 -10.19
N VAL A 64 -0.78 8.84 -10.99
CA VAL A 64 -1.94 9.69 -10.65
C VAL A 64 -3.22 8.86 -10.56
N LEU A 65 -3.45 7.95 -11.51
CA LEU A 65 -4.64 7.10 -11.53
C LEU A 65 -4.63 6.09 -10.38
N GLN A 66 -3.48 5.52 -10.03
CA GLN A 66 -3.34 4.65 -8.85
C GLN A 66 -3.62 5.41 -7.55
N ARG A 67 -3.11 6.65 -7.41
CA ARG A 67 -3.37 7.49 -6.23
C ARG A 67 -4.86 7.79 -6.06
N LEU A 68 -5.57 8.02 -7.16
CA LEU A 68 -7.03 8.16 -7.12
C LEU A 68 -7.72 6.83 -6.75
N ALA A 69 -7.28 5.72 -7.34
CA ALA A 69 -7.86 4.40 -7.07
C ALA A 69 -7.79 4.07 -5.58
N TYR A 70 -6.70 4.43 -4.92
CA TYR A 70 -6.45 4.18 -3.50
C TYR A 70 -6.55 5.46 -2.65
N HIS A 71 -7.47 6.38 -2.96
CA HIS A 71 -7.68 7.58 -2.14
C HIS A 71 -8.13 7.25 -0.70
N ASP A 72 -8.92 6.18 -0.55
CA ASP A 72 -9.24 5.53 0.72
C ASP A 72 -8.67 4.11 0.69
N VAL A 73 -7.47 3.97 1.24
CA VAL A 73 -6.75 2.69 1.28
C VAL A 73 -7.41 1.66 2.18
N ASP A 74 -8.10 2.10 3.24
CA ASP A 74 -8.73 1.22 4.23
C ASP A 74 -10.01 0.59 3.68
N ALA A 75 -10.75 1.33 2.84
CA ALA A 75 -11.92 0.83 2.12
C ALA A 75 -11.58 -0.13 0.96
N GLY A 76 -10.30 -0.28 0.61
CA GLY A 76 -9.82 -1.17 -0.45
C GLY A 76 -9.73 -0.57 -1.85
N GLY A 77 -10.05 0.71 -1.98
CA GLY A 77 -9.93 1.45 -3.22
C GLY A 77 -10.93 1.04 -4.32
N VAL A 78 -10.75 1.63 -5.50
CA VAL A 78 -11.61 1.45 -6.66
C VAL A 78 -11.00 0.40 -7.61
N ALA A 79 -11.59 -0.79 -7.63
CA ALA A 79 -11.03 -1.98 -8.25
C ALA A 79 -10.70 -1.83 -9.74
N ASP A 80 -11.59 -1.26 -10.55
CA ASP A 80 -11.38 -1.13 -12.00
C ASP A 80 -10.19 -0.23 -12.35
N VAL A 81 -10.04 0.89 -11.64
CA VAL A 81 -8.90 1.82 -11.82
C VAL A 81 -7.62 1.20 -11.26
N ALA A 82 -7.70 0.48 -10.13
CA ALA A 82 -6.57 -0.19 -9.52
C ALA A 82 -6.02 -1.32 -10.42
N ASP A 83 -6.88 -2.18 -10.94
CA ASP A 83 -6.49 -3.30 -11.80
C ASP A 83 -5.87 -2.80 -13.11
N TRP A 84 -6.48 -1.77 -13.73
CA TRP A 84 -5.88 -1.09 -14.88
C TRP A 84 -4.49 -0.54 -14.57
N SER A 85 -4.31 0.08 -13.39
CA SER A 85 -3.02 0.64 -12.99
C SER A 85 -1.95 -0.45 -12.86
N LEU A 86 -2.28 -1.60 -12.28
CA LEU A 86 -1.34 -2.73 -12.18
C LEU A 86 -0.95 -3.24 -13.57
N GLU A 87 -1.92 -3.46 -14.46
CA GLU A 87 -1.65 -3.93 -15.82
C GLU A 87 -0.66 -3.02 -16.54
N ARG A 88 -0.86 -1.69 -16.43
CA ARG A 88 0.05 -0.71 -17.03
C ARG A 88 1.42 -0.67 -16.37
N TRP A 89 1.50 -0.83 -15.05
CA TRP A 89 2.80 -0.98 -14.39
C TRP A 89 3.56 -2.22 -14.84
N LEU A 90 2.88 -3.37 -14.98
CA LEU A 90 3.50 -4.61 -15.45
C LEU A 90 3.96 -4.48 -16.91
N GLN A 91 3.17 -3.84 -17.77
CA GLN A 91 3.57 -3.51 -19.14
C GLN A 91 4.82 -2.60 -19.17
N LEU A 92 4.85 -1.58 -18.31
CA LEU A 92 6.03 -0.72 -18.16
C LEU A 92 7.23 -1.47 -17.63
N HIS A 93 7.05 -2.42 -16.71
CA HIS A 93 8.14 -3.22 -16.16
C HIS A 93 8.76 -4.16 -17.19
N GLN A 94 7.94 -4.73 -18.09
CA GLN A 94 8.44 -5.51 -19.23
C GLN A 94 9.30 -4.66 -20.18
N THR A 95 8.98 -3.37 -20.33
CA THR A 95 9.71 -2.45 -21.21
C THR A 95 10.94 -1.83 -20.54
N TYR A 96 10.83 -1.51 -19.24
CA TYR A 96 11.87 -0.85 -18.44
C TYR A 96 12.07 -1.58 -17.09
N PRO A 97 12.70 -2.77 -17.08
CA PRO A 97 12.83 -3.58 -15.87
C PRO A 97 13.72 -2.94 -14.80
N GLU A 98 14.68 -2.09 -15.21
CA GLU A 98 15.61 -1.38 -14.33
C GLU A 98 15.12 0.00 -13.88
N ASP A 99 13.86 0.34 -14.17
CA ASP A 99 13.31 1.64 -13.81
C ASP A 99 12.85 1.67 -12.34
N VAL A 100 13.48 2.54 -11.57
CA VAL A 100 13.19 2.73 -10.15
C VAL A 100 11.73 3.14 -9.92
N ALA A 101 11.18 4.02 -10.75
CA ALA A 101 9.83 4.52 -10.58
C ALA A 101 8.78 3.44 -10.85
N VAL A 102 9.04 2.57 -11.84
CA VAL A 102 8.17 1.44 -12.16
C VAL A 102 8.16 0.40 -11.04
N SER A 103 9.34 -0.01 -10.57
CA SER A 103 9.45 -0.95 -9.43
C SER A 103 8.80 -0.37 -8.17
N LYS A 104 8.98 0.93 -7.91
CA LYS A 104 8.32 1.61 -6.80
C LYS A 104 6.80 1.61 -6.95
N GLY A 105 6.28 1.95 -8.14
CA GLY A 105 4.84 2.02 -8.41
C GLY A 105 4.14 0.68 -8.18
N ILE A 106 4.72 -0.43 -8.68
CA ILE A 106 4.20 -1.79 -8.44
C ILE A 106 4.20 -2.12 -6.95
N GLY A 107 5.31 -1.83 -6.26
CA GLY A 107 5.42 -2.08 -4.82
C GLY A 107 4.38 -1.31 -4.00
N GLN A 108 4.15 -0.04 -4.34
CA GLN A 108 3.11 0.78 -3.73
C GLN A 108 1.71 0.26 -4.03
N TRP A 109 1.46 -0.25 -5.23
CA TRP A 109 0.17 -0.85 -5.58
C TRP A 109 -0.17 -2.04 -4.69
N TRP A 110 0.78 -2.97 -4.53
CA TRP A 110 0.62 -4.13 -3.65
C TRP A 110 0.43 -3.72 -2.19
N LEU A 111 1.19 -2.71 -1.73
CA LEU A 111 1.08 -2.19 -0.38
C LEU A 111 -0.30 -1.56 -0.12
N SER A 112 -0.81 -0.76 -1.07
CA SER A 112 -2.15 -0.18 -0.98
C SER A 112 -3.24 -1.26 -0.97
N ARG A 113 -3.10 -2.31 -1.79
CA ARG A 113 -4.04 -3.44 -1.80
C ARG A 113 -4.01 -4.27 -0.51
N ALA A 114 -2.89 -4.29 0.20
CA ALA A 114 -2.77 -4.97 1.49
C ALA A 114 -3.46 -4.22 2.65
N GLN A 115 -3.67 -2.89 2.53
CA GLN A 115 -4.17 -2.06 3.64
C GLN A 115 -5.47 -2.55 4.26
N PRO A 116 -6.53 -2.94 3.51
CA PRO A 116 -7.76 -3.41 4.13
C PRO A 116 -7.57 -4.65 5.00
N CYS A 117 -6.65 -5.54 4.61
CA CYS A 117 -6.32 -6.72 5.40
C CYS A 117 -5.60 -6.32 6.70
N LEU A 118 -4.66 -5.38 6.61
CA LEU A 118 -3.95 -4.84 7.77
C LEU A 118 -4.89 -4.11 8.73
N SER A 119 -5.85 -3.34 8.22
CA SER A 119 -6.82 -2.61 9.05
C SER A 119 -7.78 -3.57 9.76
N ARG A 120 -8.14 -4.70 9.14
CA ARG A 120 -8.89 -5.79 9.81
C ARG A 120 -8.06 -6.48 10.88
N ILE A 121 -6.81 -6.82 10.58
CA ILE A 121 -5.87 -7.41 11.56
C ILE A 121 -5.75 -6.48 12.77
N HIS A 122 -5.48 -5.20 12.54
CA HIS A 122 -5.38 -4.19 13.59
C HIS A 122 -6.67 -4.09 14.42
N ALA A 123 -7.86 -4.15 13.78
CA ALA A 123 -9.12 -4.15 14.50
C ALA A 123 -9.32 -5.39 15.38
N ILE A 124 -8.88 -6.57 14.92
CA ILE A 124 -8.94 -7.84 15.68
C ILE A 124 -7.96 -7.80 16.87
N ASP A 125 -6.74 -7.33 16.63
CA ASP A 125 -5.69 -7.27 17.65
C ASP A 125 -6.03 -6.21 18.72
N GLY A 126 -6.53 -5.04 18.32
CA GLY A 126 -7.01 -4.03 19.28
C GLY A 126 -8.26 -4.45 20.06
N SER A 127 -9.06 -5.39 19.54
CA SER A 127 -10.25 -5.90 20.23
C SER A 127 -9.92 -6.97 21.28
N THR A 128 -8.75 -7.62 21.20
CA THR A 128 -8.35 -8.70 22.11
C THR A 128 -7.71 -8.22 23.41
N GLU A 129 -7.19 -6.99 23.45
CA GLU A 129 -6.70 -6.36 24.70
C GLU A 129 -7.82 -5.93 25.67
N GLY A 130 -9.09 -6.01 25.26
CA GLY A 130 -10.24 -5.59 26.08
C GLY A 130 -10.84 -6.65 27.00
N THR A 131 -10.39 -7.90 26.97
CA THR A 131 -11.05 -8.99 27.73
C THR A 131 -10.07 -9.79 28.60
N SER A 132 -9.62 -9.14 29.67
CA SER A 132 -9.13 -9.75 30.92
C SER A 132 -9.28 -8.63 31.98
N GLY A 133 -10.21 -8.62 32.93
CA GLY A 133 -10.67 -9.70 33.78
C GLY A 133 -10.48 -9.27 35.23
N SER A 134 -11.42 -8.52 35.83
CA SER A 134 -11.69 -8.60 37.28
C SER A 134 -12.95 -7.86 37.70
N ARG A 135 -14.04 -8.63 37.81
CA ARG A 135 -14.98 -8.47 38.91
C ARG A 135 -14.41 -9.23 40.11
N HIS A 136 -13.80 -8.55 41.08
CA HIS A 136 -13.87 -9.00 42.47
C HIS A 136 -13.71 -7.82 43.41
N GLY A 137 -14.53 -7.85 44.47
CA GLY A 137 -14.75 -6.73 45.37
C GLY A 137 -13.51 -6.32 46.15
N SER A 138 -13.48 -5.02 46.46
CA SER A 138 -12.81 -4.49 47.63
C SER A 138 -13.31 -5.23 48.86
N ASP A 139 -12.48 -6.07 49.51
CA ASP A 139 -11.94 -5.69 50.82
C ASP A 139 -10.84 -6.64 51.37
N SER A 140 -9.88 -6.01 52.04
CA SER A 140 -8.94 -6.53 53.04
C SER A 140 -7.70 -7.40 52.64
N LEU A 141 -6.55 -6.71 52.70
CA LEU A 141 -5.34 -7.04 53.48
C LEU A 141 -4.75 -8.47 53.43
N SER A 142 -3.61 -8.62 52.73
CA SER A 142 -2.44 -9.33 53.27
C SER A 142 -1.15 -8.97 52.53
N PHE A 143 -0.32 -8.20 53.23
CA PHE A 143 1.11 -7.98 52.99
C PHE A 143 1.88 -9.27 53.33
N ARG A 144 2.44 -9.96 52.32
CA ARG A 144 3.78 -10.61 52.33
C ARG A 144 3.92 -11.71 51.27
N SER A 145 5.13 -11.73 50.69
CA SER A 145 5.79 -12.80 49.93
C SER A 145 5.64 -12.75 48.41
N SER A 146 6.75 -13.11 47.74
CA SER A 146 6.87 -13.52 46.33
C SER A 146 7.22 -12.45 45.29
N MET A 147 8.52 -12.29 45.09
CA MET A 147 9.11 -11.65 43.91
C MET A 147 9.32 -12.67 42.76
N ASP A 148 9.18 -13.98 43.04
CA ASP A 148 9.30 -15.09 42.08
C ASP A 148 7.99 -15.37 41.31
N GLU A 149 6.81 -15.25 41.94
CA GLU A 149 5.53 -15.53 41.25
C GLU A 149 5.20 -14.49 40.19
N ARG A 150 5.54 -13.21 40.38
CA ARG A 150 5.38 -12.17 39.34
C ARG A 150 6.24 -12.44 38.10
N GLN A 151 7.39 -13.06 38.26
CA GLN A 151 8.29 -13.38 37.16
C GLN A 151 7.80 -14.60 36.37
N VAL A 152 7.19 -15.58 37.05
CA VAL A 152 6.53 -16.73 36.43
C VAL A 152 5.24 -16.30 35.71
N ASP A 153 4.46 -15.39 36.29
CA ASP A 153 3.25 -14.86 35.64
C ASP A 153 3.56 -14.02 34.40
N LEU A 154 4.63 -13.20 34.44
CA LEU A 154 5.07 -12.41 33.28
C LEU A 154 5.66 -13.29 32.17
N ALA A 155 6.46 -14.30 32.54
CA ALA A 155 6.97 -15.28 31.59
C ALA A 155 5.84 -16.10 30.97
N SER A 156 4.86 -16.52 31.78
CA SER A 156 3.67 -17.25 31.32
C SER A 156 2.78 -16.39 30.42
N GLN A 157 2.59 -15.12 30.75
CA GLN A 157 1.89 -14.15 29.90
C GLN A 157 2.63 -13.90 28.59
N THR A 158 3.96 -13.81 28.61
CA THR A 158 4.78 -13.64 27.41
C THR A 158 4.75 -14.88 26.52
N SER A 159 4.77 -16.09 27.11
CA SER A 159 4.61 -17.34 26.34
C SER A 159 3.19 -17.48 25.79
N HIS A 160 2.15 -17.14 26.57
CA HIS A 160 0.77 -17.17 26.07
C HIS A 160 0.53 -16.11 24.99
N SER A 161 1.09 -14.90 25.11
CA SER A 161 1.00 -13.89 24.06
C SER A 161 1.72 -14.34 22.79
N SER A 162 2.84 -15.05 22.92
CA SER A 162 3.58 -15.61 21.78
C SER A 162 2.82 -16.76 21.12
N GLU A 163 2.22 -17.66 21.90
CA GLU A 163 1.42 -18.79 21.40
C GLU A 163 0.13 -18.31 20.72
N GLU A 164 -0.53 -17.29 21.28
CA GLU A 164 -1.70 -16.69 20.65
C GLU A 164 -1.31 -15.92 19.38
N ALA A 165 -0.17 -15.21 19.38
CA ALA A 165 0.37 -14.59 18.16
C ALA A 165 0.65 -15.64 17.08
N GLU A 166 1.24 -16.79 17.45
CA GLU A 166 1.49 -17.91 16.54
C GLU A 166 0.20 -18.56 16.02
N GLN A 167 -0.85 -18.67 16.84
CA GLN A 167 -2.16 -19.14 16.37
C GLN A 167 -2.84 -18.14 15.42
N ARG A 168 -2.63 -16.83 15.64
CA ARG A 168 -3.17 -15.76 14.79
C ARG A 168 -2.49 -15.68 13.42
N LEU A 169 -1.23 -16.09 13.30
CA LEU A 169 -0.51 -16.20 12.00
C LEU A 169 -1.21 -17.12 11.00
N HIS A 170 -2.05 -18.04 11.46
CA HIS A 170 -2.80 -18.98 10.62
C HIS A 170 -4.22 -18.51 10.28
N THR A 171 -4.63 -17.32 10.73
CA THR A 171 -5.93 -16.75 10.36
C THR A 171 -5.92 -16.30 8.90
N ALA A 172 -7.10 -16.32 8.28
CA ALA A 172 -7.25 -16.04 6.86
C ALA A 172 -6.72 -14.64 6.48
N ASP A 173 -6.96 -13.63 7.32
CA ASP A 173 -6.52 -12.25 7.08
C ASP A 173 -4.99 -12.11 7.11
N TYR A 174 -4.30 -12.80 8.03
CA TYR A 174 -2.84 -12.79 8.11
C TYR A 174 -2.19 -13.48 6.90
N VAL A 175 -2.78 -14.59 6.42
CA VAL A 175 -2.30 -15.28 5.22
C VAL A 175 -2.50 -14.42 3.97
N GLU A 176 -3.65 -13.77 3.84
CA GLU A 176 -3.95 -12.85 2.74
C GLU A 176 -3.00 -11.65 2.75
N ALA A 177 -2.85 -10.98 3.91
CA ALA A 177 -1.94 -9.85 4.07
C ALA A 177 -0.51 -10.23 3.70
N ARG A 178 -0.02 -11.40 4.12
CA ARG A 178 1.31 -11.90 3.75
C ARG A 178 1.45 -12.12 2.24
N GLY A 179 0.41 -12.67 1.61
CA GLY A 179 0.38 -12.89 0.16
C GLY A 179 0.51 -11.58 -0.64
N LEU A 180 -0.03 -10.49 -0.11
CA LEU A 180 0.03 -9.15 -0.73
C LEU A 180 1.31 -8.38 -0.37
N LEU A 181 1.80 -8.53 0.86
CA LEU A 181 2.98 -7.81 1.34
C LEU A 181 4.30 -8.36 0.77
N LEU A 182 4.39 -9.67 0.53
CA LEU A 182 5.61 -10.27 -0.04
C LEU A 182 6.01 -9.62 -1.38
N PRO A 183 5.12 -9.53 -2.40
CA PRO A 183 5.48 -8.84 -3.64
C PRO A 183 5.72 -7.34 -3.42
N ALA A 184 5.00 -6.69 -2.49
CA ALA A 184 5.25 -5.27 -2.18
C ALA A 184 6.71 -5.04 -1.74
N VAL A 185 7.18 -5.83 -0.78
CA VAL A 185 8.55 -5.76 -0.25
C VAL A 185 9.58 -6.07 -1.33
N ASP A 186 9.34 -7.08 -2.16
CA ASP A 186 10.29 -7.46 -3.21
C ASP A 186 10.46 -6.36 -4.26
N TYR A 187 9.37 -5.75 -4.74
CA TYR A 187 9.44 -4.66 -5.73
C TYR A 187 10.02 -3.37 -5.13
N LEU A 188 9.67 -3.01 -3.89
CA LEU A 188 10.25 -1.85 -3.21
C LEU A 188 11.75 -2.04 -2.93
N ARG A 189 12.17 -3.25 -2.52
CA ARG A 189 13.58 -3.58 -2.33
C ARG A 189 14.34 -3.47 -3.66
N ARG A 190 13.78 -3.98 -4.76
CA ARG A 190 14.37 -3.81 -6.10
C ARG A 190 14.51 -2.34 -6.48
N ALA A 191 13.49 -1.53 -6.22
CA ALA A 191 13.55 -0.09 -6.47
C ALA A 191 14.70 0.59 -5.70
N VAL A 192 14.92 0.21 -4.43
CA VAL A 192 16.04 0.71 -3.63
C VAL A 192 17.40 0.28 -4.20
N VAL A 193 17.56 -0.99 -4.54
CA VAL A 193 18.81 -1.52 -5.12
C VAL A 193 19.12 -0.82 -6.45
N GLN A 194 18.11 -0.62 -7.30
CA GLN A 194 18.22 0.11 -8.57
C GLN A 194 18.55 1.59 -8.35
N ALA A 195 17.95 2.24 -7.35
CA ALA A 195 18.26 3.62 -7.01
C ALA A 195 19.69 3.79 -6.50
N ILE A 196 20.19 2.83 -5.71
CA ILE A 196 21.58 2.79 -5.24
C ILE A 196 22.53 2.64 -6.44
N SER A 197 22.27 1.69 -7.34
CA SER A 197 23.15 1.43 -8.49
C SER A 197 23.20 2.61 -9.47
N GLN A 198 22.09 3.33 -9.63
CA GLN A 198 21.98 4.51 -10.49
C GLN A 198 22.45 5.81 -9.81
N LYS A 199 22.83 5.76 -8.52
CA LYS A 199 23.13 6.94 -7.67
C LYS A 199 21.98 7.96 -7.62
N LEU A 200 20.75 7.49 -7.83
CA LEU A 200 19.50 8.26 -7.77
C LEU A 200 18.74 7.98 -6.47
N LEU A 201 19.49 7.85 -5.37
CA LEU A 201 18.95 7.66 -4.03
C LEU A 201 18.18 8.92 -3.62
N SER A 202 16.86 8.87 -3.77
CA SER A 202 15.98 9.96 -3.35
C SER A 202 15.48 9.72 -1.93
N GLY A 203 15.44 10.78 -1.12
CA GLY A 203 14.92 10.72 0.25
C GLY A 203 13.49 10.18 0.32
N SER A 204 12.67 10.40 -0.71
CA SER A 204 11.31 9.85 -0.76
C SER A 204 11.29 8.32 -0.84
N LEU A 205 12.23 7.70 -1.57
CA LEU A 205 12.38 6.23 -1.61
C LEU A 205 12.82 5.68 -0.25
N LEU A 206 13.73 6.38 0.42
CA LEU A 206 14.19 6.00 1.75
C LEU A 206 13.09 6.12 2.78
N VAL A 207 12.29 7.20 2.77
CA VAL A 207 11.15 7.34 3.69
C VAL A 207 10.10 6.25 3.46
N THR A 208 9.86 5.86 2.21
CA THR A 208 8.89 4.79 1.89
C THR A 208 9.35 3.41 2.40
N VAL A 209 10.66 3.20 2.57
CA VAL A 209 11.26 1.91 2.97
C VAL A 209 11.66 1.90 4.45
N SER A 210 11.96 3.08 5.02
CA SER A 210 12.42 3.28 6.38
C SER A 210 11.27 3.53 7.37
N CYS A 211 10.02 3.57 6.90
CA CYS A 211 8.84 3.63 7.76
C CYS A 211 8.13 2.28 7.80
N PRO A 212 8.59 1.29 8.58
CA PRO A 212 7.67 0.34 9.19
C PRO A 212 6.85 1.13 10.22
N ALA A 213 5.53 0.95 10.20
CA ALA A 213 4.61 1.58 11.13
C ALA A 213 5.12 1.47 12.58
N GLU A 214 5.26 2.61 13.26
CA GLU A 214 5.26 2.70 14.73
C GLU A 214 3.82 2.68 15.23
#